data_AF-A0A7S4BQH9-F1
#
_entry.id   AF-A0A7S4BQH9-F1
#
_cell.length_a   1.000
_cell.length_b   1.000
_cell.length_c   1.000
_cell.angle_alpha   90.00
_cell.angle_beta   90.00
_cell.angle_gamma   90.00
#
_symmetry.space_group_name_H-M   'P 1'
#
loop_
_entity.id
_entity.type
_entity.pdbx_description
1 polymer ?
#
loop_
_entity_poly.entity_id
_entity_poly.type
_entity_poly.pdbx_seq_one_letter_code
_entity_poly.pdbx_strand_id
1 'polypeptide(L)'
;GGGGGGGELSVQGALQLCSSLYDSWEASLRLPPNAAVRTRCREARTQLIGAATAVASMADELAIRVAAAAAEALVAMNAMPQKVSPVIKPLMRVVECAPPVPQQRAATALAAMLRVTIPKTPCPNPKVLRNVCTLLLPPSASADRHEALARASHGASRMLTACCAEFGDQVFSSLPELWSQATAGLASRPPAHAA
;
A
#
# COMPACT_ATOMS: atom_id res chain seq x y z
N GLY A 1 -39.88 -2.11 25.62
CA GLY A 1 -38.84 -1.07 25.72
C GLY A 1 -37.65 -1.56 24.94
N GLY A 2 -37.01 -0.80 24.07
CA GLY A 2 -36.94 0.64 23.92
C GLY A 2 -35.57 0.87 23.28
N GLY A 3 -35.53 1.55 22.14
CA GLY A 3 -34.29 1.74 21.40
C GLY A 3 -34.55 2.19 19.99
N GLY A 4 -35.22 3.34 19.85
CA GLY A 4 -35.24 4.07 18.59
C GLY A 4 -33.83 4.49 18.22
N GLY A 5 -33.20 3.71 17.34
CA GLY A 5 -32.04 4.17 16.57
C GLY A 5 -32.57 4.86 15.34
N GLY A 6 -32.69 6.19 15.38
CA GLY A 6 -32.66 6.98 14.15
C GLY A 6 -31.34 6.66 13.47
N GLY A 7 -31.39 5.75 12.50
CA GLY A 7 -30.21 5.15 11.89
C GLY A 7 -29.41 6.19 11.15
N GLU A 8 -28.24 6.54 11.68
CA GLU A 8 -27.26 7.31 10.92
C GLU A 8 -27.04 6.61 9.58
N LEU A 9 -27.13 7.38 8.49
CA LEU A 9 -26.77 6.94 7.15
C LEU A 9 -25.26 6.64 7.12
N SER A 10 -24.89 5.41 7.50
CA SER A 10 -23.53 4.92 7.40
C SER A 10 -23.10 4.81 5.93
N VAL A 11 -21.78 4.79 5.67
CA VAL A 11 -21.24 4.57 4.31
C VAL A 11 -21.79 3.29 3.69
N GLN A 12 -21.94 2.24 4.50
CA GLN A 12 -22.50 0.96 4.07
C GLN A 12 -24.01 1.06 3.79
N GLY A 13 -24.75 1.82 4.60
CA GLY A 13 -26.15 2.15 4.34
C GLY A 13 -26.36 2.95 3.05
N ALA A 14 -25.48 3.92 2.79
CA ALA A 14 -25.48 4.71 1.56
C ALA A 14 -25.20 3.86 0.30
N LEU A 15 -24.27 2.91 0.37
CA LEU A 15 -23.99 1.97 -0.73
C LEU A 15 -25.15 1.00 -0.99
N GLN A 16 -25.83 0.54 0.07
CA GLN A 16 -27.05 -0.27 -0.05
C GLN A 16 -28.17 0.52 -0.75
N LEU A 17 -28.37 1.79 -0.38
CA LEU A 17 -29.33 2.69 -1.05
C LEU A 17 -29.03 2.87 -2.53
N CYS A 18 -27.75 2.99 -2.90
CA CYS A 18 -27.29 3.11 -4.27
C CYS A 18 -27.38 1.83 -5.12
N SER A 19 -27.72 0.67 -4.55
CA SER A 19 -27.78 -0.59 -5.30
C SER A 19 -29.22 -1.06 -5.45
N SER A 20 -29.63 -2.07 -4.69
CA SER A 20 -30.92 -2.75 -4.83
C SER A 20 -32.12 -1.82 -4.66
N LEU A 21 -32.04 -0.85 -3.74
CA LEU A 21 -33.10 0.13 -3.50
C LEU A 21 -33.25 1.12 -4.67
N TYR A 22 -32.13 1.61 -5.21
CA TYR A 22 -32.15 2.47 -6.38
C TYR A 22 -32.66 1.73 -7.62
N ASP A 23 -32.16 0.52 -7.88
CA ASP A 23 -32.50 -0.24 -9.09
C ASP A 23 -33.99 -0.67 -9.08
N SER A 24 -34.52 -1.03 -7.91
CA SER A 24 -35.95 -1.34 -7.74
C SER A 24 -36.84 -0.10 -7.88
N TRP A 25 -36.43 1.04 -7.31
CA TRP A 25 -37.12 2.32 -7.51
C TRP A 25 -37.13 2.71 -8.99
N GLU A 26 -35.99 2.65 -9.67
CA GLU A 26 -35.86 3.04 -11.07
C GLU A 26 -36.75 2.16 -11.99
N ALA A 27 -36.81 0.85 -11.72
CA ALA A 27 -37.68 -0.08 -12.44
C ALA A 27 -39.18 0.20 -12.23
N SER A 28 -39.56 0.79 -11.09
CA SER A 28 -40.96 1.14 -10.79
C SER A 28 -41.46 2.40 -11.51
N LEU A 29 -40.56 3.22 -12.07
CA LEU A 29 -40.90 4.49 -12.73
C LEU A 29 -41.38 4.27 -14.18
N ARG A 30 -42.64 4.63 -14.47
CA ARG A 30 -43.19 4.66 -15.84
C ARG A 30 -42.75 5.95 -16.60
N LEU A 31 -42.25 5.85 -17.84
CA LEU A 31 -41.88 6.98 -18.74
C LEU A 31 -43.14 7.66 -19.33
N PRO A 32 -43.18 8.97 -19.71
CA PRO A 32 -42.12 10.00 -19.76
C PRO A 32 -42.10 11.18 -18.73
N PRO A 33 -43.08 11.45 -17.83
CA PRO A 33 -43.11 12.70 -17.03
C PRO A 33 -41.97 12.85 -16.00
N ASN A 34 -41.24 11.77 -15.68
CA ASN A 34 -40.21 11.75 -14.64
C ASN A 34 -38.76 11.76 -15.19
N ALA A 35 -38.55 12.19 -16.45
CA ALA A 35 -37.23 12.20 -17.07
C ALA A 35 -36.19 13.03 -16.29
N ALA A 36 -36.53 14.26 -15.92
CA ALA A 36 -35.62 15.14 -15.17
C ALA A 36 -35.29 14.60 -13.77
N VAL A 37 -36.28 14.03 -13.07
CA VAL A 37 -36.09 13.43 -11.74
C VAL A 37 -35.16 12.22 -11.81
N ARG A 38 -35.29 11.37 -12.83
CA ARG A 38 -34.38 10.24 -13.03
C ARG A 38 -32.94 10.69 -13.28
N THR A 39 -32.72 11.67 -14.14
CA THR A 39 -31.37 12.18 -14.41
C THR A 39 -30.73 12.70 -13.13
N ARG A 40 -31.45 13.53 -12.36
CA ARG A 40 -30.96 14.05 -11.09
C ARG A 40 -30.65 12.94 -10.07
N CYS A 41 -31.49 11.92 -9.97
CA CYS A 41 -31.24 10.79 -9.08
C CYS A 41 -30.06 9.92 -9.54
N ARG A 42 -29.84 9.74 -10.85
CA ARG A 42 -28.64 9.06 -11.38
C ARG A 42 -27.37 9.83 -11.06
N GLU A 43 -27.39 11.15 -11.24
CA GLU A 43 -26.25 12.02 -10.90
C GLU A 43 -25.95 11.95 -9.40
N ALA A 44 -26.97 12.05 -8.55
CA ALA A 44 -26.83 11.92 -7.10
C ALA A 44 -26.30 10.53 -6.70
N ARG A 45 -26.75 9.45 -7.35
CA ARG A 45 -26.21 8.08 -7.14
C ARG A 45 -24.73 8.01 -7.49
N THR A 46 -24.33 8.53 -8.64
CA THR A 46 -22.92 8.55 -9.06
C THR A 46 -22.05 9.33 -8.08
N GLN A 47 -22.51 10.51 -7.64
CA GLN A 47 -21.81 11.30 -6.63
C GLN A 47 -21.68 10.55 -5.30
N LEU A 48 -22.75 9.89 -4.86
CA LEU A 48 -22.76 9.12 -3.61
C LEU A 48 -21.82 7.91 -3.67
N ILE A 49 -21.81 7.17 -4.78
CA ILE A 49 -20.86 6.07 -5.01
C ILE A 49 -19.42 6.58 -5.01
N GLY A 50 -19.16 7.71 -5.68
CA GLY A 50 -17.84 8.35 -5.70
C GLY A 50 -17.37 8.74 -4.30
N ALA A 51 -18.22 9.40 -3.52
CA ALA A 51 -17.92 9.80 -2.14
C ALA A 51 -17.69 8.57 -1.24
N ALA A 52 -18.54 7.54 -1.33
CA ALA A 52 -18.39 6.32 -0.54
C ALA A 52 -17.08 5.58 -0.88
N THR A 53 -16.72 5.52 -2.16
CA THR A 53 -15.45 4.94 -2.61
C THR A 53 -14.25 5.73 -2.08
N ALA A 54 -14.32 7.07 -2.09
CA ALA A 54 -13.27 7.91 -1.53
C ALA A 54 -13.11 7.67 -0.01
N VAL A 55 -14.21 7.58 0.74
CA VAL A 55 -14.15 7.28 2.18
C VAL A 55 -13.53 5.91 2.44
N ALA A 56 -13.92 4.88 1.67
CA ALA A 56 -13.34 3.55 1.79
C ALA A 56 -11.82 3.56 1.52
N SER A 57 -11.39 4.28 0.48
CA SER A 57 -9.96 4.43 0.16
C SER A 57 -9.19 5.16 1.26
N MET A 58 -9.75 6.23 1.84
CA MET A 58 -9.13 6.97 2.94
C MET A 58 -9.03 6.10 4.21
N ALA A 59 -10.05 5.30 4.49
CA ALA A 59 -10.04 4.39 5.62
C ALA A 59 -8.97 3.29 5.47
N ASP A 60 -8.83 2.71 4.27
CA ASP A 60 -7.78 1.72 3.99
C ASP A 60 -6.37 2.33 4.10
N GLU A 61 -6.17 3.53 3.56
CA GLU A 61 -4.90 4.23 3.67
C GLU A 61 -4.53 4.52 5.14
N LEU A 62 -5.51 4.96 5.95
CA LEU A 62 -5.30 5.21 7.36
C LEU A 62 -4.99 3.90 8.13
N ALA A 63 -5.68 2.81 7.82
CA ALA A 63 -5.44 1.50 8.43
C ALA A 63 -4.01 1.01 8.15
N ILE A 64 -3.53 1.15 6.91
CA ILE A 64 -2.14 0.83 6.53
C ILE A 64 -1.16 1.68 7.35
N ARG A 65 -1.40 2.99 7.46
CA ARG A 65 -0.52 3.90 8.21
C ARG A 65 -0.47 3.58 9.71
N VAL A 66 -1.62 3.26 10.32
CA VAL A 66 -1.68 2.85 11.74
C VAL A 66 -0.93 1.54 11.95
N ALA A 67 -1.15 0.55 11.09
CA ALA A 67 -0.44 -0.73 11.17
C ALA A 67 1.07 -0.55 10.98
N ALA A 68 1.49 0.33 10.06
CA ALA A 68 2.90 0.63 9.84
C ALA A 68 3.52 1.36 11.05
N ALA A 69 2.84 2.35 11.63
CA ALA A 69 3.31 3.03 12.82
C ALA A 69 3.45 2.06 14.02
N ALA A 70 2.52 1.13 14.19
CA ALA A 70 2.63 0.08 15.19
C ALA A 70 3.84 -0.85 14.93
N ALA A 71 4.05 -1.23 13.66
CA ALA A 71 5.22 -2.01 13.25
C ALA A 71 6.54 -1.26 13.49
N GLU A 72 6.61 0.03 13.18
CA GLU A 72 7.77 0.90 13.49
C GLU A 72 8.07 0.90 15.00
N ALA A 73 7.05 1.04 15.84
CA ALA A 73 7.21 1.01 17.29
C ALA A 73 7.72 -0.36 17.79
N LEU A 74 7.20 -1.47 17.26
CA LEU A 74 7.68 -2.81 17.62
C LEU A 74 9.15 -3.02 17.26
N VAL A 75 9.59 -2.53 16.09
CA VAL A 75 10.99 -2.57 15.68
C VAL A 75 11.84 -1.72 16.62
N ALA A 76 11.42 -0.48 16.91
CA ALA A 76 12.15 0.45 17.78
C ALA A 76 12.29 -0.07 19.21
N MET A 77 11.27 -0.75 19.74
CA MET A 77 11.30 -1.38 21.07
C MET A 77 11.99 -2.75 21.07
N ASN A 78 12.45 -3.24 19.92
CA ASN A 78 12.96 -4.61 19.75
C ASN A 78 11.96 -5.70 20.24
N ALA A 79 10.65 -5.40 20.19
CA ALA A 79 9.57 -6.23 20.69
C ALA A 79 8.92 -7.05 19.56
N MET A 80 9.76 -7.58 18.66
CA MET A 80 9.28 -8.25 17.45
C MET A 80 8.54 -9.55 17.77
N PRO A 81 7.38 -9.80 17.15
CA PRO A 81 6.67 -11.07 17.32
C PRO A 81 7.49 -12.26 16.82
N GLN A 82 7.15 -13.47 17.26
CA GLN A 82 7.77 -14.69 16.73
C GLN A 82 7.61 -14.76 15.20
N LYS A 83 6.37 -14.61 14.73
CA LYS A 83 6.04 -14.48 13.31
C LYS A 83 6.14 -13.01 12.89
N VAL A 84 7.13 -12.67 12.07
CA VAL A 84 7.45 -11.29 11.66
C VAL A 84 6.55 -10.72 10.56
N SER A 85 5.73 -11.54 9.89
CA SER A 85 4.87 -11.10 8.78
C SER A 85 3.93 -9.93 9.09
N PRO A 86 3.32 -9.83 10.30
CA PRO A 86 2.49 -8.69 10.67
C PRO A 86 3.26 -7.36 10.77
N VAL A 87 4.59 -7.39 10.90
CA VAL A 87 5.45 -6.20 10.90
C VAL A 87 5.90 -5.86 9.48
N ILE A 88 6.34 -6.88 8.73
CA ILE A 88 6.86 -6.70 7.36
C ILE A 88 5.79 -6.12 6.42
N LYS A 89 4.59 -6.70 6.43
CA LYS A 89 3.52 -6.35 5.47
C LYS A 89 3.13 -4.87 5.49
N PRO A 90 2.79 -4.26 6.65
CA PRO A 90 2.38 -2.87 6.67
C PRO A 90 3.54 -1.93 6.32
N LEU A 91 4.78 -2.22 6.75
CA LEU A 91 5.94 -1.40 6.39
C LEU A 91 6.22 -1.45 4.88
N MET A 92 6.21 -2.64 4.28
CA MET A 92 6.37 -2.80 2.83
C MET A 92 5.27 -2.09 2.06
N ARG A 93 4.02 -2.15 2.53
CA ARG A 93 2.90 -1.45 1.89
C ARG A 93 3.12 0.07 1.88
N VAL A 94 3.61 0.65 2.98
CA VAL A 94 3.97 2.07 3.03
C VAL A 94 5.14 2.39 2.10
N VAL A 95 6.15 1.51 2.02
CA VAL A 95 7.26 1.67 1.07
C VAL A 95 6.76 1.71 -0.38
N GLU A 96 5.77 0.89 -0.74
CA GLU A 96 5.25 0.81 -2.11
C GLU A 96 4.40 2.01 -2.54
N CYS A 97 3.51 2.51 -1.67
CA CYS A 97 2.46 3.43 -2.12
C CYS A 97 2.36 4.76 -1.37
N ALA A 98 3.05 4.94 -0.24
CA ALA A 98 2.87 6.13 0.59
C ALA A 98 3.66 7.36 0.07
N PRO A 99 3.29 8.58 0.51
CA PRO A 99 4.07 9.78 0.23
C PRO A 99 5.49 9.72 0.81
N PRO A 100 6.42 10.61 0.39
CA PRO A 100 7.85 10.51 0.71
C PRO A 100 8.19 10.43 2.19
N VAL A 101 7.48 11.16 3.06
CA VAL A 101 7.79 11.20 4.50
C VAL A 101 7.44 9.88 5.21
N PRO A 102 6.20 9.34 5.13
CA PRO A 102 5.90 8.00 5.63
C PRO A 102 6.77 6.92 4.98
N GLN A 103 7.03 7.03 3.68
CA GLN A 103 7.86 6.09 2.94
C GLN A 103 9.29 6.02 3.51
N GLN A 104 9.90 7.16 3.83
CA GLN A 104 11.23 7.23 4.46
C GLN A 104 11.25 6.58 5.86
N ARG A 105 10.22 6.83 6.68
CA ARG A 105 10.12 6.22 8.02
C ARG A 105 10.01 4.70 7.96
N ALA A 106 9.14 4.20 7.09
CA ALA A 106 8.96 2.76 6.90
C ALA A 106 10.23 2.10 6.35
N ALA A 107 10.95 2.77 5.44
CA ALA A 107 12.25 2.32 4.95
C ALA A 107 13.29 2.20 6.07
N THR A 108 13.43 3.22 6.92
CA THR A 108 14.34 3.16 8.08
C THR A 108 13.95 2.05 9.06
N ALA A 109 12.66 1.90 9.35
CA ALA A 109 12.20 0.83 10.23
C ALA A 109 12.41 -0.57 9.64
N LEU A 110 12.21 -0.77 8.33
CA LEU A 110 12.52 -2.03 7.67
C LEU A 110 14.02 -2.34 7.73
N ALA A 111 14.89 -1.35 7.53
CA ALA A 111 16.35 -1.56 7.62
C ALA A 111 16.76 -2.00 9.03
N ALA A 112 16.28 -1.30 10.07
CA ALA A 112 16.50 -1.69 11.46
C ALA A 112 15.89 -3.08 11.78
N MET A 113 14.74 -3.39 11.19
CA MET A 113 14.10 -4.69 11.33
C MET A 113 15.00 -5.81 10.77
N LEU A 114 15.62 -5.61 9.60
CA LEU A 114 16.52 -6.61 9.01
C LEU A 114 17.64 -7.00 9.97
N ARG A 115 18.17 -6.04 10.75
CA ARG A 115 19.22 -6.31 11.74
C ARG A 115 18.74 -7.25 12.84
N VAL A 116 17.56 -6.99 13.41
CA VAL A 116 17.01 -7.80 14.50
C VAL A 116 16.47 -9.16 14.03
N THR A 117 16.24 -9.33 12.73
CA THR A 117 15.76 -10.60 12.16
C THR A 117 16.84 -11.51 11.60
N ILE A 118 18.12 -11.09 11.59
CA ILE A 118 19.27 -11.94 11.24
C ILE A 118 19.27 -13.28 11.99
N PRO A 119 19.11 -13.34 13.34
CA PRO A 119 19.20 -14.60 14.08
C PRO A 119 17.96 -15.49 13.97
N LYS A 120 16.90 -15.07 13.26
CA LYS A 120 15.67 -15.87 13.13
C LYS A 120 15.85 -17.00 12.14
N THR A 121 15.22 -18.15 12.42
CA THR A 121 15.18 -19.31 11.52
C THR A 121 13.73 -19.71 11.24
N PRO A 122 13.24 -19.62 9.99
CA PRO A 122 13.94 -19.09 8.81
C PRO A 122 14.09 -17.55 8.88
N CYS A 123 15.22 -17.05 8.36
CA CYS A 123 15.47 -15.62 8.28
C CYS A 123 14.58 -14.98 7.20
N PRO A 124 13.81 -13.91 7.51
CA PRO A 124 12.92 -13.26 6.55
C PRO A 124 13.65 -12.35 5.56
N ASN A 125 14.89 -11.94 5.86
CA ASN A 125 15.64 -10.92 5.14
C ASN A 125 15.76 -11.19 3.63
N PRO A 126 16.11 -12.42 3.17
CA PRO A 126 16.26 -12.70 1.75
C PRO A 126 15.00 -12.39 0.95
N LYS A 127 13.83 -12.69 1.51
CA LYS A 127 12.54 -12.46 0.85
C LYS A 127 12.19 -10.98 0.81
N VAL A 128 12.46 -10.25 1.89
CA VAL A 128 12.22 -8.80 1.95
C VAL A 128 13.11 -8.07 0.94
N LEU A 129 14.40 -8.38 0.93
CA LEU A 129 15.38 -7.77 0.03
C LEU A 129 15.03 -8.05 -1.43
N ARG A 130 14.66 -9.29 -1.77
CA ARG A 130 14.18 -9.62 -3.13
C ARG A 130 12.97 -8.76 -3.53
N ASN A 131 11.97 -8.62 -2.66
CA ASN A 131 10.79 -7.81 -2.95
C ASN A 131 11.17 -6.33 -3.19
N VAL A 132 12.02 -5.76 -2.35
CA VAL A 132 12.53 -4.39 -2.52
C VAL A 132 13.28 -4.25 -3.85
N CYS A 133 14.17 -5.17 -4.18
CA CYS A 133 14.91 -5.14 -5.44
C CYS A 133 13.99 -5.26 -6.67
N THR A 134 12.89 -6.03 -6.60
CA THR A 134 11.92 -6.11 -7.70
C THR A 134 11.15 -4.82 -7.94
N LEU A 135 11.07 -3.92 -6.96
CA LEU A 135 10.41 -2.62 -7.11
C LEU A 135 11.30 -1.57 -7.81
N LEU A 136 12.60 -1.82 -7.97
CA LEU A 136 13.56 -0.90 -8.62
C LEU A 136 13.48 -0.90 -10.15
N LEU A 137 12.47 -1.55 -10.74
CA LEU A 137 12.31 -1.68 -12.19
C LEU A 137 12.05 -0.32 -12.88
N PRO A 138 12.45 -0.18 -14.16
CA PRO A 138 12.14 1.02 -14.95
C PRO A 138 10.63 1.14 -15.25
N PRO A 139 10.11 2.37 -15.41
CA PRO A 139 8.68 2.61 -15.61
C PRO A 139 8.17 2.00 -16.94
N SER A 140 7.01 1.33 -16.90
CA SER A 140 6.38 0.64 -18.06
C SER A 140 5.11 1.33 -18.57
N ALA A 141 5.12 1.71 -19.85
CA ALA A 141 4.10 2.24 -20.78
C ALA A 141 2.83 3.06 -20.38
N SER A 142 2.17 2.90 -19.22
CA SER A 142 0.91 3.62 -18.91
C SER A 142 1.04 4.63 -17.75
N ALA A 143 0.56 5.87 -17.92
CA ALA A 143 0.75 7.00 -17.01
C ALA A 143 0.41 6.74 -15.52
N ASP A 144 -0.77 6.18 -15.20
CA ASP A 144 -1.13 5.91 -13.79
C ASP A 144 -0.26 4.80 -13.18
N ARG A 145 0.09 3.78 -13.97
CA ARG A 145 1.05 2.76 -13.53
C ARG A 145 2.45 3.34 -13.42
N HIS A 146 2.82 4.35 -14.22
CA HIS A 146 4.11 5.03 -14.10
C HIS A 146 4.24 5.71 -12.74
N GLU A 147 3.23 6.44 -12.29
CA GLU A 147 3.29 7.12 -10.99
C GLU A 147 3.37 6.14 -9.82
N ALA A 148 2.55 5.08 -9.85
CA ALA A 148 2.56 4.06 -8.81
C ALA A 148 3.89 3.27 -8.78
N LEU A 149 4.39 2.85 -9.95
CA LEU A 149 5.68 2.16 -10.07
C LEU A 149 6.84 3.07 -9.70
N ALA A 150 6.81 4.33 -10.13
CA ALA A 150 7.81 5.32 -9.76
C ALA A 150 7.82 5.47 -8.24
N ARG A 151 6.66 5.64 -7.59
CA ARG A 151 6.58 5.77 -6.13
C ARG A 151 7.16 4.54 -5.42
N ALA A 152 6.82 3.34 -5.87
CA ALA A 152 7.36 2.11 -5.30
C ALA A 152 8.89 2.00 -5.48
N SER A 153 9.41 2.39 -6.66
CA SER A 153 10.84 2.45 -6.95
C SER A 153 11.58 3.45 -6.06
N HIS A 154 11.02 4.65 -5.84
CA HIS A 154 11.56 5.63 -4.88
C HIS A 154 11.59 5.06 -3.47
N GLY A 155 10.55 4.35 -3.05
CA GLY A 155 10.51 3.70 -1.74
C GLY A 155 11.54 2.62 -1.58
N ALA A 156 11.71 1.78 -2.60
CA ALA A 156 12.74 0.77 -2.63
C ALA A 156 14.14 1.36 -2.57
N SER A 157 14.39 2.45 -3.30
CA SER A 157 15.65 3.20 -3.23
C SER A 157 15.92 3.73 -1.82
N ARG A 158 14.93 4.34 -1.18
CA ARG A 158 15.04 4.82 0.22
C ARG A 158 15.33 3.68 1.20
N MET A 159 14.71 2.52 1.00
CA MET A 159 14.97 1.33 1.80
C MET A 159 16.41 0.85 1.65
N LEU A 160 16.95 0.81 0.42
CA LEU A 160 18.35 0.47 0.21
C LEU A 160 19.31 1.49 0.83
N THR A 161 19.02 2.79 0.69
CA THR A 161 19.80 3.84 1.37
C THR A 161 19.75 3.68 2.88
N ALA A 162 18.58 3.33 3.44
CA ALA A 162 18.44 3.05 4.86
C ALA A 162 19.23 1.81 5.31
N CYS A 163 19.31 0.75 4.49
CA CYS A 163 20.20 -0.39 4.76
C CYS A 163 21.67 0.06 4.81
N CYS A 164 22.13 0.89 3.87
CA CYS A 164 23.49 1.41 3.92
C CYS A 164 23.74 2.25 5.19
N ALA A 165 22.76 3.02 5.65
CA ALA A 165 22.86 3.79 6.88
C ALA A 165 22.86 2.90 8.15
N GLU A 166 22.04 1.86 8.19
CA GLU A 166 21.90 0.96 9.34
C GLU A 166 23.10 0.00 9.50
N PHE A 167 23.62 -0.52 8.39
CA PHE A 167 24.69 -1.54 8.41
C PHE A 167 26.09 -0.99 8.08
N GLY A 168 26.18 0.22 7.54
CA GLY A 168 27.45 0.85 7.18
C GLY A 168 28.29 0.01 6.21
N ASP A 169 29.57 -0.14 6.54
CA ASP A 169 30.55 -0.96 5.82
C ASP A 169 30.23 -2.46 5.84
N GLN A 170 29.42 -2.91 6.80
CA GLN A 170 29.03 -4.31 6.98
C GLN A 170 27.75 -4.69 6.23
N VAL A 171 27.23 -3.83 5.34
CA VAL A 171 25.97 -4.11 4.64
C VAL A 171 26.01 -5.42 3.85
N PHE A 172 27.11 -5.72 3.16
CA PHE A 172 27.21 -6.95 2.36
C PHE A 172 27.60 -8.18 3.16
N SER A 173 28.28 -8.01 4.31
CA SER A 173 28.55 -9.13 5.22
C SER A 173 27.30 -9.51 6.01
N SER A 174 26.50 -8.53 6.43
CA SER A 174 25.27 -8.72 7.21
C SER A 174 24.08 -9.12 6.34
N LEU A 175 24.02 -8.64 5.10
CA LEU A 175 22.95 -8.90 4.13
C LEU A 175 23.54 -9.40 2.80
N PRO A 176 24.14 -10.60 2.75
CA PRO A 176 24.80 -11.12 1.54
C PRO A 176 23.85 -11.25 0.35
N GLU A 177 22.57 -11.51 0.61
CA GLU A 177 21.53 -11.57 -0.42
C GLU A 177 21.34 -10.23 -1.15
N LEU A 178 21.62 -9.09 -0.51
CA LEU A 178 21.52 -7.79 -1.17
C LEU A 178 22.45 -7.70 -2.38
N TRP A 179 23.68 -8.20 -2.24
CA TRP A 179 24.66 -8.23 -3.33
C TRP A 179 24.21 -9.16 -4.47
N SER A 180 23.71 -10.35 -4.12
CA SER A 180 23.17 -11.31 -5.08
C SER A 180 22.04 -10.71 -5.90
N GLN A 181 21.09 -10.04 -5.25
CA GLN A 181 19.95 -9.41 -5.94
C GLN A 181 20.38 -8.19 -6.79
N ALA A 182 21.32 -7.36 -6.30
CA ALA A 182 21.80 -6.20 -7.02
C ALA A 182 22.60 -6.57 -8.30
N THR A 183 23.41 -7.61 -8.22
CA THR A 183 24.23 -8.09 -9.36
C THR A 183 23.41 -8.88 -10.39
N ALA A 184 22.37 -9.60 -9.97
CA ALA A 184 21.46 -10.29 -10.89
C ALA A 184 20.80 -9.34 -11.91
N GLY A 185 20.40 -8.14 -11.47
CA GLY A 185 19.83 -7.12 -12.35
C GLY A 185 20.84 -6.58 -13.36
N LEU A 186 22.10 -6.38 -12.96
CA LEU A 186 23.17 -5.91 -13.85
C LEU A 186 23.53 -6.95 -14.93
N ALA A 187 23.51 -8.24 -14.60
CA ALA A 187 23.76 -9.32 -15.55
C ALA A 187 22.65 -9.44 -16.63
N SER A 188 21.43 -8.98 -16.34
CA SER A 188 20.30 -9.00 -17.27
C SER A 188 20.24 -7.80 -18.24
N ARG A 189 21.10 -6.78 -18.05
CA ARG A 189 21.09 -5.55 -18.86
C ARG A 189 22.08 -5.71 -20.04
N PRO A 190 21.65 -5.52 -21.30
CA PRO A 190 22.56 -5.62 -22.45
C PRO A 190 23.65 -4.53 -22.36
N PRO A 191 24.88 -4.82 -22.82
CA PRO A 191 25.99 -3.87 -22.76
C PRO A 191 25.65 -2.60 -23.54
N ALA A 192 26.01 -1.45 -22.97
CA ALA A 192 25.69 -0.10 -23.45
C ALA A 192 26.36 0.28 -24.79
N HIS A 193 26.91 -0.68 -25.53
CA HIS A 193 27.63 -0.48 -26.80
C HIS A 193 26.84 -0.96 -28.02
N ALA A 194 25.54 -1.24 -27.88
CA ALA A 194 24.66 -1.67 -28.96
C ALA A 194 23.44 -0.74 -29.11
N ALA A 195 23.68 0.58 -29.17
CA ALA A 195 22.74 1.59 -29.63
C ALA A 195 23.46 2.57 -30.56
#